data_AF-A0A2T6DKB6-F1
#
_entry.id   AF-A0A2T6DKB6-F1
#
_cell.length_a   1.000
_cell.length_b   1.000
_cell.length_c   1.000
_cell.angle_alpha   90.00
_cell.angle_beta   90.00
_cell.angle_gamma   90.00
#
_symmetry.space_group_name_H-M   'P 1'
#
loop_
_entity.id
_entity.type
_entity.pdbx_description
1 polymer ?
#
loop_
_entity_poly.entity_id
_entity_poly.type
_entity_poly.pdbx_seq_one_letter_code
_entity_poly.pdbx_strand_id
1 'polypeptide(L)'
;MNANNAEPGLTGWLITQAIALLVFLGVPALVTAIAPVSWVNFQRVGDRVSVRASTCLLFVVPYKTVVVDSVIGVSERNVSGTTSSRRHGESVTRDRTKSEDQGFLVLLPPEPGVPAEVSVSPASLPGVLEQCRAFLKNPAEERLSLFVVANWKFSVIGGGIATFFAALYIVGATCGVALFLFRLVVPRTSAAPARA
;
A
#
# COMPACT_ATOMS: atom_id res chain seq x y z
N MET A 1 30.63 25.25 30.54
CA MET A 1 29.86 25.14 29.28
C MET A 1 28.38 25.15 29.64
N ASN A 2 27.72 26.30 29.44
CA ASN A 2 26.32 26.50 29.81
C ASN A 2 25.43 25.78 28.79
N ALA A 3 24.91 24.62 29.18
CA ALA A 3 23.81 23.99 28.47
C ALA A 3 22.53 24.79 28.74
N ASN A 4 22.34 25.85 27.96
CA ASN A 4 21.06 26.52 27.81
C ASN A 4 20.07 25.48 27.26
N ASN A 5 19.39 24.78 28.16
CA ASN A 5 18.23 23.96 27.84
C ASN A 5 17.13 24.93 27.45
N ALA A 6 17.13 25.36 26.19
CA ALA A 6 16.01 26.07 25.61
C ALA A 6 14.83 25.10 25.66
N GLU A 7 13.88 25.36 26.56
CA GLU A 7 12.59 24.69 26.47
C GLU A 7 12.06 24.95 25.05
N PRO A 8 11.62 23.91 24.32
CA PRO A 8 11.06 24.13 23.01
C PRO A 8 9.85 25.04 23.22
N GLY A 9 9.97 26.30 22.78
CA GLY A 9 8.86 27.24 22.82
C GLY A 9 7.66 26.64 22.09
N LEU A 10 6.46 27.21 22.31
CA LEU A 10 5.22 26.79 21.65
C LEU A 10 5.42 26.48 20.15
N THR A 11 6.23 27.30 19.47
CA THR A 11 6.65 27.13 18.07
C THR A 11 7.38 25.81 17.81
N GLY A 12 8.32 25.41 18.68
CA GLY A 12 9.04 24.14 18.55
C GLY A 12 8.12 22.93 18.72
N TRP A 13 7.15 23.00 19.64
CA TRP A 13 6.14 21.95 19.79
C TRP A 13 5.26 21.84 18.54
N LEU A 14 4.75 22.97 18.02
CA LEU A 14 3.94 23.00 16.80
C LEU A 14 4.69 22.45 15.58
N ILE A 15 5.96 22.85 15.40
CA ILE A 15 6.82 22.33 14.32
C ILE A 15 6.98 20.81 14.45
N THR A 16 7.24 20.30 15.66
CA THR A 16 7.41 18.86 15.88
C THR A 16 6.13 18.08 15.55
N GLN A 17 4.95 18.59 15.93
CA GLN A 17 3.68 17.96 15.60
C GLN A 17 3.37 18.01 14.10
N ALA A 18 3.69 19.11 13.42
CA ALA A 18 3.52 19.24 11.97
C ALA A 18 4.43 18.25 11.22
N ILE A 19 5.69 18.11 11.62
CA ILE A 19 6.63 17.13 11.06
C ILE A 19 6.13 15.71 11.34
N ALA A 20 5.70 15.43 12.56
CA ALA A 20 5.12 14.13 12.89
C ALA A 20 3.93 13.82 11.99
N LEU A 21 2.96 14.72 11.86
CA LEU A 21 1.80 14.53 10.98
C LEU A 21 2.22 14.29 9.53
N LEU A 22 3.17 15.07 9.00
CA LEU A 22 3.65 14.93 7.63
C LEU A 22 4.34 13.57 7.41
N VAL A 23 5.16 13.11 8.35
CA VAL A 23 5.81 11.80 8.24
C VAL A 23 4.79 10.67 8.41
N PHE A 24 3.92 10.76 9.41
CA PHE A 24 2.97 9.71 9.78
C PHE A 24 1.81 9.54 8.80
N LEU A 25 1.36 10.61 8.16
CA LEU A 25 0.33 10.50 7.11
C LEU A 25 0.95 10.51 5.71
N GLY A 26 1.96 11.35 5.48
CA GLY A 26 2.56 11.53 4.16
C GLY A 26 3.35 10.32 3.69
N VAL A 27 4.12 9.65 4.57
CA VAL A 27 4.88 8.45 4.16
C VAL A 27 3.92 7.30 3.79
N PRO A 28 2.92 6.93 4.60
CA PRO A 28 1.94 5.92 4.19
C PRO A 28 1.14 6.32 2.95
N ALA A 29 0.77 7.59 2.79
CA ALA A 29 0.08 8.07 1.60
C ALA A 29 0.95 7.90 0.33
N LEU A 30 2.24 8.25 0.41
CA LEU A 30 3.18 8.07 -0.70
C LEU A 30 3.41 6.58 -1.01
N VAL A 31 3.59 5.75 0.02
CA VAL A 31 3.76 4.31 -0.13
C VAL A 31 2.54 3.68 -0.80
N THR A 32 1.34 4.07 -0.39
CA THR A 32 0.08 3.55 -0.95
C THR A 32 -0.21 4.11 -2.34
N ALA A 33 0.29 5.29 -2.69
CA ALA A 33 0.24 5.81 -4.07
C ALA A 33 1.11 4.98 -5.03
N ILE A 34 2.25 4.45 -4.57
CA ILE A 34 3.14 3.60 -5.38
C ILE A 34 2.56 2.18 -5.53
N ALA A 35 1.88 1.69 -4.49
CA ALA A 35 1.30 0.35 -4.44
C ALA A 35 -0.19 0.41 -4.16
N PRO A 36 -0.98 0.80 -5.15
CA PRO A 36 -2.41 0.92 -4.97
C PRO A 36 -3.05 -0.44 -4.70
N VAL A 37 -4.13 -0.40 -3.94
CA VAL A 37 -5.02 -1.54 -3.77
C VAL A 37 -6.29 -1.29 -4.54
N SER A 38 -6.83 -2.31 -5.20
CA SER A 38 -8.07 -2.18 -5.95
C SER A 38 -9.17 -3.06 -5.37
N TRP A 39 -10.36 -2.50 -5.29
CA TRP A 39 -11.60 -3.19 -4.97
C TRP A 39 -12.31 -3.46 -6.30
N VAL A 40 -12.46 -4.71 -6.69
CA VAL A 40 -13.13 -5.11 -7.92
C VAL A 40 -14.46 -5.74 -7.55
N ASN A 41 -15.54 -5.07 -7.89
CA ASN A 41 -16.89 -5.53 -7.61
C ASN A 41 -17.57 -5.89 -8.92
N PHE A 42 -17.91 -7.17 -9.09
CA PHE A 42 -18.76 -7.65 -10.15
C PHE A 42 -20.20 -7.67 -9.62
N GLN A 43 -21.12 -7.16 -10.44
CA GLN A 43 -22.54 -7.17 -10.17
C GLN A 43 -23.28 -7.66 -11.40
N ARG A 44 -24.06 -8.71 -11.24
CA ARG A 44 -24.93 -9.26 -12.28
C ARG A 44 -26.29 -8.58 -12.20
N VAL A 45 -26.77 -8.07 -13.33
CA VAL A 45 -28.10 -7.47 -13.48
C VAL A 45 -28.74 -8.10 -14.72
N GLY A 46 -29.57 -9.11 -14.50
CA GLY A 46 -30.08 -9.98 -15.57
C GLY A 46 -28.93 -10.74 -16.25
N ASP A 47 -28.86 -10.64 -17.59
CA ASP A 47 -27.83 -11.31 -18.39
C ASP A 47 -26.51 -10.53 -18.47
N ARG A 48 -26.44 -9.33 -17.88
CA ARG A 48 -25.27 -8.46 -17.95
C ARG A 48 -24.47 -8.50 -16.66
N VAL A 49 -23.16 -8.51 -16.77
CA VAL A 49 -22.23 -8.38 -15.64
C VAL A 49 -21.55 -7.03 -15.74
N SER A 50 -21.89 -6.13 -14.82
CA SER A 50 -21.21 -4.86 -14.64
C SER A 50 -20.05 -5.03 -13.66
N VAL A 51 -18.94 -4.37 -13.92
CA VAL A 51 -17.75 -4.41 -13.07
C VAL A 51 -17.34 -3.01 -12.68
N ARG A 52 -17.18 -2.79 -11.38
CA ARG A 52 -16.64 -1.57 -10.80
C ARG A 52 -15.32 -1.86 -10.12
N ALA A 53 -14.24 -1.40 -10.73
CA ALA A 53 -12.90 -1.45 -10.16
C ALA A 53 -12.55 -0.09 -9.56
N SER A 54 -12.34 -0.03 -8.25
CA SER A 54 -11.96 1.19 -7.52
C SER A 54 -10.56 1.04 -6.96
N THR A 55 -9.64 1.86 -7.40
CA THR A 55 -8.26 1.92 -6.91
C THR A 55 -8.19 2.90 -5.74
N CYS A 56 -7.68 2.44 -4.60
CA CYS A 56 -7.68 3.14 -3.32
C CYS A 56 -6.26 3.56 -2.90
N LEU A 57 -6.14 4.79 -2.38
CA LEU A 57 -5.06 5.28 -1.55
C LEU A 57 -5.35 4.94 -0.09
N LEU A 58 -4.30 4.71 0.70
CA LEU A 58 -4.45 4.37 2.12
C LEU A 58 -5.43 3.21 2.38
N PHE A 59 -5.57 2.28 1.42
CA PHE A 59 -6.52 1.16 1.40
C PHE A 59 -8.01 1.52 1.35
N VAL A 60 -8.39 2.76 1.71
CA VAL A 60 -9.79 3.16 1.93
C VAL A 60 -10.28 4.32 1.07
N VAL A 61 -9.38 5.17 0.56
CA VAL A 61 -9.76 6.38 -0.19
C VAL A 61 -9.69 6.10 -1.69
N PRO A 62 -10.81 5.87 -2.39
CA PRO A 62 -10.79 5.66 -3.83
C PRO A 62 -10.33 6.94 -4.54
N TYR A 63 -9.31 6.83 -5.39
CA TYR A 63 -8.82 7.96 -6.20
C TYR A 63 -9.03 7.76 -7.70
N LYS A 64 -9.19 6.50 -8.14
CA LYS A 64 -9.52 6.14 -9.51
C LYS A 64 -10.62 5.09 -9.50
N THR A 65 -11.69 5.32 -10.24
CA THR A 65 -12.77 4.33 -10.42
C THR A 65 -12.96 4.08 -11.90
N VAL A 66 -13.04 2.81 -12.27
CA VAL A 66 -13.36 2.36 -13.63
C VAL A 66 -14.62 1.50 -13.54
N VAL A 67 -15.60 1.81 -14.38
CA VAL A 67 -16.85 1.06 -14.48
C VAL A 67 -16.95 0.52 -15.89
N VAL A 68 -17.22 -0.78 -16.00
CA VAL A 68 -17.47 -1.48 -17.25
C VAL A 68 -18.86 -2.08 -17.18
N ASP A 69 -19.78 -1.59 -18.00
CA ASP A 69 -21.21 -1.94 -17.89
C ASP A 69 -21.52 -3.38 -18.28
N SER A 70 -20.73 -3.96 -19.17
CA SER A 70 -20.89 -5.34 -19.61
C SER A 70 -19.52 -5.98 -19.80
N VAL A 71 -19.24 -7.02 -19.04
CA VAL A 71 -18.03 -7.83 -19.13
C VAL A 71 -18.41 -9.23 -19.60
N ILE A 72 -17.85 -9.65 -20.74
CA ILE A 72 -18.07 -10.98 -21.30
C ILE A 72 -16.96 -11.97 -20.94
N GLY A 73 -15.80 -11.44 -20.52
CA GLY A 73 -14.64 -12.26 -20.25
C GLY A 73 -13.57 -11.51 -19.47
N VAL A 74 -12.63 -12.28 -18.94
CA VAL A 74 -11.44 -11.78 -18.26
C VAL A 74 -10.20 -12.44 -18.84
N SER A 75 -9.18 -11.62 -19.09
CA SER A 75 -7.86 -12.07 -19.53
C SER A 75 -6.79 -11.57 -18.57
N GLU A 76 -5.62 -12.18 -18.62
CA GLU A 76 -4.41 -11.59 -18.06
C GLU A 76 -3.65 -10.84 -19.14
N ARG A 77 -2.94 -9.81 -18.70
CA ARG A 77 -1.83 -9.22 -19.42
C ARG A 77 -0.67 -9.10 -18.44
N ASN A 78 0.45 -9.73 -18.77
CA ASN A 78 1.69 -9.61 -18.02
C ASN A 78 2.65 -8.73 -18.82
N VAL A 79 3.12 -7.66 -18.20
CA VAL A 79 4.21 -6.85 -18.75
C VAL A 79 5.47 -7.30 -18.02
N SER A 80 6.20 -8.24 -18.63
CA SER A 80 7.49 -8.68 -18.11
C SER A 80 8.59 -7.73 -18.56
N GLY A 81 9.47 -7.34 -17.64
CA GLY A 81 10.67 -6.58 -17.98
C GLY A 81 11.56 -7.39 -18.93
N THR A 82 11.68 -6.97 -20.18
CA THR A 82 12.53 -7.63 -21.19
C THR A 82 14.00 -7.42 -20.86
N THR A 83 14.58 -8.33 -20.07
CA THR A 83 16.04 -8.52 -20.07
C THR A 83 16.38 -9.64 -21.04
N SER A 84 16.81 -9.27 -22.25
CA SER A 84 17.36 -10.22 -23.22
C SER A 84 18.71 -10.75 -22.70
N SER A 85 18.69 -11.82 -21.92
CA SER A 85 19.91 -12.61 -21.70
C SER A 85 20.02 -13.63 -22.82
N ARG A 86 20.87 -13.34 -23.82
CA ARG A 86 21.34 -14.36 -24.77
C ARG A 86 22.19 -15.36 -23.98
N ARG A 87 21.57 -16.41 -23.43
CA ARG A 87 22.28 -17.64 -23.07
C ARG A 87 21.90 -18.73 -24.05
N HIS A 88 22.91 -19.13 -24.80
CA HIS A 88 22.95 -20.24 -25.73
C HIS A 88 22.82 -21.54 -24.94
N GLY A 89 21.82 -22.36 -25.25
CA GLY A 89 21.68 -23.72 -24.74
C GLY A 89 20.49 -23.93 -23.79
N GLU A 90 19.60 -24.84 -24.22
CA GLU A 90 18.67 -25.62 -23.40
C GLU A 90 17.34 -24.96 -22.97
N SER A 91 16.31 -25.27 -23.78
CA SER A 91 14.92 -24.85 -23.65
C SER A 91 14.17 -25.70 -22.62
N VAL A 92 14.19 -25.29 -21.36
CA VAL A 92 13.14 -25.62 -20.38
C VAL A 92 12.55 -24.29 -19.92
N THR A 93 11.39 -23.92 -20.46
CA THR A 93 10.65 -22.70 -20.15
C THR A 93 10.07 -22.80 -18.73
N ARG A 94 10.94 -22.60 -17.74
CA ARG A 94 10.50 -22.37 -16.36
C ARG A 94 10.15 -20.89 -16.30
N ASP A 95 8.85 -20.57 -16.32
CA ASP A 95 8.34 -19.23 -16.06
C ASP A 95 8.81 -18.76 -14.69
N ARG A 96 9.97 -18.11 -14.67
CA ARG A 96 10.48 -17.42 -13.50
C ARG A 96 9.89 -16.02 -13.54
N THR A 97 8.76 -15.84 -12.86
CA THR A 97 8.19 -14.52 -12.57
C THR A 97 9.29 -13.63 -11.99
N LYS A 98 9.68 -12.61 -12.74
CA LYS A 98 10.73 -11.69 -12.32
C LYS A 98 10.16 -10.64 -11.39
N SER A 99 11.08 -10.03 -10.67
CA SER A 99 10.79 -9.00 -9.70
C SER A 99 10.13 -7.73 -10.27
N GLU A 100 10.21 -7.52 -11.58
CA GLU A 100 9.74 -6.32 -12.29
C GLU A 100 8.42 -6.54 -13.02
N ASP A 101 7.89 -7.76 -12.99
CA ASP A 101 6.69 -8.11 -13.76
C ASP A 101 5.46 -7.46 -13.13
N GLN A 102 4.66 -6.79 -13.96
CA GLN A 102 3.37 -6.24 -13.58
C GLN A 102 2.26 -7.09 -14.18
N GLY A 103 1.34 -7.52 -13.32
CA GLY A 103 0.14 -8.26 -13.69
C GLY A 103 -1.04 -7.31 -13.86
N PHE A 104 -1.83 -7.52 -14.92
CA PHE A 104 -3.05 -6.79 -15.17
C PHE A 104 -4.20 -7.77 -15.37
N LEU A 105 -5.28 -7.60 -14.61
CA LEU A 105 -6.58 -8.19 -14.88
C LEU A 105 -7.25 -7.33 -15.95
N VAL A 106 -7.45 -7.91 -17.13
CA VAL A 106 -8.05 -7.26 -18.29
C VAL A 106 -9.52 -7.64 -18.36
N LEU A 107 -10.41 -6.66 -18.21
CA LEU A 107 -11.86 -6.83 -18.35
C LEU A 107 -12.24 -6.60 -19.82
N LEU A 108 -12.81 -7.64 -20.44
CA LEU A 108 -13.14 -7.62 -21.87
C LEU A 108 -14.60 -7.17 -22.08
N PRO A 109 -14.83 -6.04 -22.75
CA PRO A 109 -16.17 -5.62 -23.15
C PRO A 109 -16.70 -6.49 -24.31
N PRO A 110 -18.04 -6.55 -24.52
CA PRO A 110 -18.65 -7.30 -25.62
C PRO A 110 -18.34 -6.72 -27.01
N GLU A 111 -18.24 -5.40 -27.11
CA GLU A 111 -17.92 -4.69 -28.34
C GLU A 111 -16.41 -4.39 -28.40
N PRO A 112 -15.82 -4.28 -29.61
CA PRO A 112 -14.42 -3.90 -29.76
C PRO A 112 -14.20 -2.47 -29.23
N GLY A 113 -13.82 -2.39 -27.95
CA GLY A 113 -13.53 -1.17 -27.22
C GLY A 113 -12.24 -1.29 -26.43
N VAL A 114 -11.85 -0.19 -25.76
CA VAL A 114 -10.65 -0.18 -24.91
C VAL A 114 -10.91 -1.05 -23.68
N PRO A 115 -10.17 -2.16 -23.49
CA PRO A 115 -10.36 -3.01 -22.33
C PRO A 115 -9.93 -2.26 -21.06
N ALA A 116 -10.65 -2.51 -19.96
CA ALA A 116 -10.28 -1.93 -18.67
C ALA A 116 -9.23 -2.82 -18.00
N GLU A 117 -8.10 -2.23 -17.64
CA GLU A 117 -7.01 -2.94 -16.96
C GLU A 117 -6.99 -2.57 -15.48
N VAL A 118 -6.97 -3.59 -14.62
CA VAL A 118 -6.81 -3.46 -13.18
C VAL A 118 -5.46 -4.07 -12.80
N SER A 119 -4.58 -3.29 -12.19
CA SER A 119 -3.28 -3.79 -11.73
C SER A 119 -3.46 -4.77 -10.57
N VAL A 120 -2.90 -5.97 -10.73
CA VAL A 120 -2.98 -7.07 -9.76
C VAL A 120 -1.60 -7.68 -9.60
N SER A 121 -1.25 -8.07 -8.38
CA SER A 121 0.02 -8.73 -8.14
C SER A 121 0.10 -10.01 -8.98
N PRO A 122 1.23 -10.24 -9.70
CA PRO A 122 1.42 -11.45 -10.50
C PRO A 122 1.20 -12.75 -9.72
N ALA A 123 1.56 -12.76 -8.43
CA ALA A 123 1.39 -13.92 -7.56
C ALA A 123 -0.09 -14.24 -7.28
N SER A 124 -0.96 -13.22 -7.23
CA SER A 124 -2.40 -13.40 -7.00
C SER A 124 -3.22 -13.50 -8.30
N LEU A 125 -2.64 -13.09 -9.43
CA LEU A 125 -3.36 -12.97 -10.70
C LEU A 125 -4.03 -14.28 -11.15
N PRO A 126 -3.39 -15.47 -11.06
CA PRO A 126 -4.04 -16.72 -11.43
C PRO A 126 -5.30 -17.03 -10.59
N GLY A 127 -5.21 -16.84 -9.26
CA GLY A 127 -6.34 -17.08 -8.36
C GLY A 127 -7.48 -16.07 -8.55
N VAL A 128 -7.13 -14.80 -8.78
CA VAL A 128 -8.12 -13.75 -9.11
C VAL A 128 -8.82 -14.07 -10.44
N LEU A 129 -8.07 -14.49 -11.46
CA LEU A 129 -8.64 -14.90 -12.74
C LEU A 129 -9.57 -16.10 -12.60
N GLU A 130 -9.18 -17.11 -11.83
CA GLU A 130 -10.00 -18.28 -11.58
C GLU A 130 -11.33 -17.91 -10.91
N GLN A 131 -11.30 -17.08 -9.86
CA GLN A 131 -12.50 -16.60 -9.18
C GLN A 131 -13.41 -15.78 -10.11
N CYS A 132 -12.84 -14.85 -10.89
CA CYS A 132 -13.60 -14.09 -11.89
C CYS A 132 -14.24 -15.01 -12.95
N ARG A 133 -13.50 -16.01 -13.45
CA ARG A 133 -14.02 -16.97 -14.44
C ARG A 133 -15.10 -17.86 -13.85
N ALA A 134 -14.96 -18.28 -12.60
CA ALA A 134 -15.97 -19.06 -11.89
C ALA A 134 -17.27 -18.26 -11.74
N PHE A 135 -17.18 -17.00 -11.30
CA PHE A 135 -18.33 -16.10 -11.21
C PHE A 135 -19.00 -15.84 -12.56
N LEU A 136 -18.23 -15.64 -13.63
CA LEU A 136 -18.78 -15.44 -14.97
C LEU A 136 -19.51 -16.69 -15.48
N LYS A 137 -19.01 -17.88 -15.17
CA LYS A 137 -19.62 -19.17 -15.54
C LYS A 137 -20.84 -19.53 -14.70
N ASN A 138 -20.92 -19.07 -13.45
CA ASN A 138 -22.01 -19.38 -12.54
C ASN A 138 -23.10 -18.30 -12.57
N PRO A 139 -24.24 -18.52 -13.25
CA PRO A 139 -25.32 -17.53 -13.32
C PRO A 139 -26.04 -17.34 -11.97
N ALA A 140 -25.89 -18.26 -11.02
CA ALA A 140 -26.53 -18.17 -9.70
C ALA A 140 -25.87 -17.14 -8.78
N GLU A 141 -24.64 -16.71 -9.08
CA GLU A 141 -23.94 -15.70 -8.29
C GLU A 141 -24.27 -14.29 -8.80
N GLU A 142 -24.91 -13.50 -7.94
CA GLU A 142 -25.29 -12.13 -8.27
C GLU A 142 -24.14 -11.13 -8.10
N ARG A 143 -23.22 -11.38 -7.17
CA ARG A 143 -22.14 -10.45 -6.80
C ARG A 143 -20.85 -11.17 -6.46
N LEU A 144 -19.73 -10.60 -6.89
CA LEU A 144 -18.39 -10.99 -6.48
C LEU A 144 -17.62 -9.73 -6.09
N SER A 145 -17.05 -9.71 -4.88
CA SER A 145 -16.19 -8.61 -4.43
C SER A 145 -14.80 -9.13 -4.16
N LEU A 146 -13.81 -8.60 -4.86
CA LEU A 146 -12.42 -8.97 -4.74
C LEU A 146 -11.60 -7.79 -4.26
N PHE A 147 -10.76 -8.04 -3.26
CA PHE A 147 -9.76 -7.11 -2.80
C PHE A 147 -8.40 -7.55 -3.36
N VAL A 148 -7.87 -6.80 -4.32
CA VAL A 148 -6.65 -7.17 -5.05
C VAL A 148 -5.56 -6.13 -4.85
N VAL A 149 -4.37 -6.60 -4.50
CA VAL A 149 -3.19 -5.75 -4.28
C VAL A 149 -2.36 -5.74 -5.55
N ALA A 150 -2.04 -4.55 -6.09
CA ALA A 150 -1.28 -4.45 -7.35
C ALA A 150 0.17 -4.95 -7.21
N ASN A 151 0.80 -4.78 -6.05
CA ASN A 151 2.19 -5.17 -5.84
C ASN A 151 2.44 -5.70 -4.41
N TRP A 152 2.63 -7.01 -4.28
CA TRP A 152 2.86 -7.68 -2.99
C TRP A 152 4.11 -7.17 -2.26
N LYS A 153 5.13 -6.71 -3.02
CA LYS A 153 6.41 -6.27 -2.46
C LYS A 153 6.28 -5.04 -1.59
N PHE A 154 5.37 -4.15 -1.95
CA PHE A 154 5.13 -2.93 -1.21
C PHE A 154 4.22 -3.13 -0.01
N SER A 155 3.37 -4.16 0.02
CA SER A 155 2.67 -4.51 1.26
C SER A 155 3.66 -4.93 2.35
N VAL A 156 4.69 -5.69 1.99
CA VAL A 156 5.73 -6.16 2.92
C VAL A 156 6.71 -5.04 3.26
N ILE A 157 7.26 -4.35 2.26
CA ILE A 157 8.28 -3.32 2.46
C ILE A 157 7.65 -2.03 2.98
N GLY A 158 6.55 -1.58 2.38
CA GLY A 158 5.84 -0.36 2.77
C GLY A 158 5.19 -0.50 4.15
N GLY A 159 4.54 -1.63 4.41
CA GLY A 159 4.03 -1.96 5.74
C GLY A 159 5.18 -2.05 6.76
N GLY A 160 6.25 -2.77 6.44
CA GLY A 160 7.42 -2.90 7.32
C GLY A 160 8.09 -1.57 7.65
N ILE A 161 8.33 -0.72 6.64
CA ILE A 161 8.95 0.60 6.82
C ILE A 161 8.04 1.54 7.61
N ALA A 162 6.75 1.60 7.28
CA ALA A 162 5.80 2.44 8.04
C ALA A 162 5.71 1.98 9.50
N THR A 163 5.65 0.67 9.73
CA THR A 163 5.60 0.09 11.09
C THR A 163 6.91 0.33 11.85
N PHE A 164 8.05 0.27 11.17
CA PHE A 164 9.36 0.57 11.75
C PHE A 164 9.47 2.03 12.19
N PHE A 165 9.08 2.99 11.35
CA PHE A 165 9.06 4.40 11.73
C PHE A 165 8.04 4.70 12.84
N ALA A 166 6.88 4.05 12.81
CA ALA A 166 5.90 4.14 13.88
C ALA A 166 6.44 3.61 15.21
N ALA A 167 7.10 2.46 15.20
CA ALA A 167 7.75 1.92 16.38
C ALA A 167 8.85 2.85 16.92
N LEU A 168 9.71 3.39 16.05
CA LEU A 168 10.74 4.36 16.44
C LEU A 168 10.15 5.60 17.11
N TYR A 169 9.07 6.15 16.55
CA TYR A 169 8.41 7.31 17.13
C TYR A 169 7.79 7.01 18.49
N ILE A 170 7.06 5.89 18.61
CA ILE A 170 6.48 5.47 19.89
C ILE A 170 7.59 5.33 20.91
N VAL A 171 8.66 4.58 20.62
CA VAL A 171 9.81 4.41 21.52
C VAL A 171 10.42 5.75 21.90
N GLY A 172 10.63 6.66 20.94
CA GLY A 172 11.17 7.99 21.18
C GLY A 172 10.27 8.83 22.11
N ALA A 173 8.96 8.81 21.88
CA ALA A 173 7.98 9.50 22.70
C ALA A 173 7.95 8.92 24.13
N THR A 174 7.91 7.59 24.27
CA THR A 174 7.90 6.93 25.58
C THR A 174 9.18 7.21 26.36
N CYS A 175 10.35 7.14 25.71
CA CYS A 175 11.63 7.52 26.32
C CYS A 175 11.65 8.99 26.75
N GLY A 176 11.13 9.90 25.92
CA GLY A 176 11.02 11.33 26.25
C GLY A 176 10.18 11.57 27.50
N VAL A 177 9.02 10.92 27.59
CA VAL A 177 8.14 10.98 28.77
C VAL A 177 8.83 10.40 30.00
N ALA A 178 9.46 9.23 29.88
CA ALA A 178 10.17 8.59 31.00
C ALA A 178 11.31 9.47 31.53
N LEU A 179 12.11 10.06 30.64
CA LEU A 179 13.19 10.98 31.02
C LEU A 179 12.66 12.26 31.69
N PHE A 180 11.53 12.79 31.20
CA PHE A 180 10.87 13.94 31.81
C PHE A 180 10.41 13.63 33.24
N LEU A 181 9.72 12.50 33.45
CA LEU A 181 9.28 12.06 34.77
C LEU A 181 10.47 11.80 35.71
N PHE A 182 11.54 11.17 35.20
CA PHE A 182 12.75 10.94 35.99
C PHE A 182 13.39 12.25 36.45
N ARG A 183 13.40 13.30 35.60
CA ARG A 183 13.87 14.64 35.97
C ARG A 183 13.01 15.34 37.02
N LEU A 184 11.71 15.02 37.11
CA LEU A 184 10.84 15.55 38.16
C LEU A 184 11.08 14.85 39.51
N VAL A 185 11.37 13.54 39.48
CA VAL A 185 11.56 12.73 40.69
C VAL A 185 12.95 12.89 41.29
N VAL A 186 13.99 13.10 40.46
CA VAL A 186 15.34 13.38 40.94
C VAL A 186 15.50 14.89 41.07
N PRO A 187 15.29 15.49 42.28
CA PRO A 187 15.55 16.90 42.45
C PRO A 187 17.02 17.14 42.11
N ARG A 188 17.29 18.15 41.26
CA ARG A 188 18.65 18.67 41.14
C ARG A 188 19.07 19.05 42.55
N THR A 189 19.97 18.27 43.13
CA THR A 189 20.73 18.67 44.30
C THR A 189 21.48 19.91 43.86
N SER A 190 20.87 21.07 44.07
CA SER A 190 21.51 22.35 43.96
C SER A 190 22.69 22.26 44.91
N ALA A 191 23.88 21.99 44.35
CA ALA A 191 25.11 22.04 45.10
C ALA A 191 25.14 23.42 45.74
N ALA A 192 25.04 23.44 47.06
CA ALA A 192 24.98 24.65 47.84
C ALA A 192 26.22 25.51 47.53
N PRO A 193 26.06 26.83 47.34
CA PRO A 193 27.21 27.70 47.30
C PRO A 193 27.80 27.82 48.71
N ALA A 194 29.09 28.19 48.75
CA ALA A 194 29.90 28.61 49.89
C ALA A 194 30.97 27.56 50.27
N ARG A 195 32.23 27.95 50.46
CA ARG A 195 32.75 29.20 51.06
C ARG A 195 34.00 29.66 50.28
N ALA A 196 34.13 30.95 49.98
CA ALA A 196 34.77 31.99 50.81
C ALA A 196 36.21 31.64 51.18
#